data_AF-A0A433EW87-F1
#
_entry.id   AF-A0A433EW87-F1
#
_cell.length_a   1.000
_cell.length_b   1.000
_cell.length_c   1.000
_cell.angle_alpha   90.00
_cell.angle_beta   90.00
_cell.angle_gamma   90.00
#
_symmetry.space_group_name_H-M   'P 1'
#
loop_
_entity.id
_entity.type
_entity.pdbx_description
1 polymer ?
#
loop_
_entity_poly.entity_id
_entity_poly.type
_entity_poly.pdbx_seq_one_letter_code
_entity_poly.pdbx_strand_id
1 'polypeptide(L)'
;MLFAASGLSLASIAAVYQSWRRQTGPMLYVGIGVWLLSSIAWSLSVGWEFGVLYALCLPGLLVWPFIAMNQSHMAVPLQIPQPRKLDFSPRTSIQHALHYIVVLLLLLVFSVVASLAICALLPMDITGQLATCMVISPIIWGLAVYHYLATSKKIKTVGGYLVATAVSVAILMAMPI
;
A
#
# COMPACT_ATOMS: atom_id res chain seq x y z
N MET A 1 -5.79 -0.56 31.05
CA MET A 1 -6.44 -0.10 29.79
C MET A 1 -6.23 -1.05 28.62
N LEU A 2 -5.12 -1.79 28.54
CA LEU A 2 -4.85 -2.76 27.47
C LEU A 2 -5.99 -3.75 27.20
N PHE A 3 -6.51 -4.43 28.23
CA PHE A 3 -7.64 -5.37 28.06
C PHE A 3 -8.89 -4.71 27.48
N ALA A 4 -9.18 -3.48 27.88
CA ALA A 4 -10.32 -2.71 27.35
C ALA A 4 -10.08 -2.31 25.89
N ALA A 5 -8.87 -1.86 25.54
CA ALA A 5 -8.50 -1.52 24.17
C ALA A 5 -8.61 -2.73 23.24
N SER A 6 -8.08 -3.88 23.66
CA SER A 6 -8.20 -5.16 22.93
C SER A 6 -9.65 -5.62 22.80
N GLY A 7 -10.44 -5.53 23.86
CA GLY A 7 -11.87 -5.87 23.84
C GLY A 7 -12.66 -4.99 22.87
N LEU A 8 -12.40 -3.69 22.86
CA LEU A 8 -13.00 -2.75 21.91
C LEU A 8 -12.56 -3.04 20.46
N SER A 9 -11.29 -3.39 20.24
CA SER A 9 -10.80 -3.80 18.91
C SER A 9 -11.58 -5.02 18.40
N LEU A 10 -11.72 -6.06 19.24
CA LEU A 10 -12.49 -7.26 18.89
C LEU A 10 -13.97 -6.96 18.65
N ALA A 11 -14.59 -6.14 19.50
CA ALA A 11 -15.99 -5.74 19.36
C ALA A 11 -16.23 -4.95 18.06
N SER A 12 -15.31 -4.05 17.70
CA SER A 12 -15.31 -3.33 16.43
C SER A 12 -15.25 -4.29 15.25
N ILE A 13 -14.27 -5.20 15.25
CA ILE A 13 -14.10 -6.18 14.17
C ILE A 13 -15.36 -7.04 14.02
N ALA A 14 -15.93 -7.51 15.14
CA ALA A 14 -17.16 -8.27 15.14
C ALA A 14 -18.37 -7.47 14.58
N ALA A 15 -18.49 -6.18 14.92
CA ALA A 15 -19.55 -5.32 14.42
C ALA A 15 -19.42 -5.06 12.91
N VAL A 16 -18.21 -4.78 12.42
CA VAL A 16 -17.94 -4.62 10.98
C VAL A 16 -18.19 -5.93 10.23
N TYR A 17 -17.72 -7.05 10.77
CA TYR A 17 -17.97 -8.38 10.20
C TYR A 17 -19.47 -8.69 10.12
N GLN A 18 -20.23 -8.40 11.17
CA GLN A 18 -21.68 -8.62 11.19
C GLN A 18 -22.42 -7.68 10.23
N SER A 19 -21.96 -6.43 10.10
CA SER A 19 -22.45 -5.48 9.10
C SER A 19 -22.27 -6.02 7.69
N TRP A 20 -21.07 -6.53 7.37
CA TRP A 20 -20.79 -7.17 6.08
C TRP A 20 -21.67 -8.40 5.86
N ARG A 21 -21.80 -9.27 6.86
CA ARG A 21 -22.61 -10.49 6.73
C ARG A 21 -24.09 -10.21 6.52
N ARG A 22 -24.63 -9.19 7.20
CA ARG A 22 -26.06 -8.82 7.14
C ARG A 22 -26.35 -7.73 6.10
N GLN A 23 -25.34 -7.16 5.47
CA GLN A 23 -25.43 -6.03 4.55
C GLN A 23 -26.17 -4.83 5.18
N THR A 24 -25.87 -4.52 6.45
CA THR A 24 -26.54 -3.45 7.21
C THR A 24 -25.61 -2.28 7.55
N GLY A 25 -25.92 -1.10 7.01
CA GLY A 25 -25.17 0.14 7.26
C GLY A 25 -25.04 0.58 8.72
N PRO A 26 -26.09 0.53 9.57
CA PRO A 26 -26.00 0.94 10.97
C PRO A 26 -24.89 0.22 11.76
N MET A 27 -24.69 -1.05 11.47
CA MET A 27 -23.73 -1.90 12.18
C MET A 27 -22.28 -1.59 11.76
N LEU A 28 -22.08 -1.05 10.56
CA LEU A 28 -20.79 -0.50 10.10
C LEU A 28 -20.43 0.75 10.92
N TYR A 29 -21.37 1.68 11.06
CA TYR A 29 -21.13 2.92 11.82
C TYR A 29 -20.85 2.65 13.30
N VAL A 30 -21.55 1.67 13.90
CA VAL A 30 -21.24 1.20 15.26
C VAL A 30 -19.83 0.63 15.32
N GLY A 31 -19.43 -0.21 14.36
CA GLY A 31 -18.09 -0.76 14.28
C GLY A 31 -17.01 0.33 14.19
N ILE A 32 -17.19 1.32 13.31
CA ILE A 32 -16.28 2.47 13.17
C ILE A 32 -16.21 3.28 14.47
N GLY A 33 -17.34 3.53 15.13
CA GLY A 33 -17.37 4.25 16.41
C GLY A 33 -16.59 3.51 17.51
N VAL A 34 -16.79 2.20 17.62
CA VAL A 34 -16.06 1.36 18.58
C VAL A 34 -14.57 1.26 18.22
N TRP A 35 -14.22 1.26 16.94
CA TRP A 35 -12.82 1.30 16.49
C TRP A 35 -12.10 2.59 16.89
N LEU A 36 -12.77 3.75 16.75
CA LEU A 36 -12.21 5.04 17.18
C LEU A 36 -11.98 5.07 18.70
N LEU A 37 -12.94 4.56 19.49
CA LEU A 37 -12.78 4.42 20.94
C LEU A 37 -11.64 3.47 21.30
N SER A 38 -11.49 2.36 20.56
CA SER A 38 -10.37 1.44 20.71
C SER A 38 -9.04 2.12 20.41
N SER A 39 -8.99 2.96 19.37
CA SER A 39 -7.79 3.73 18.98
C SER A 39 -7.34 4.67 20.10
N ILE A 40 -8.28 5.42 20.69
CA ILE A 40 -8.01 6.30 21.82
C ILE A 40 -7.51 5.48 23.02
N ALA A 41 -8.17 4.36 23.34
CA ALA A 41 -7.79 3.49 24.45
C ALA A 41 -6.39 2.88 24.27
N TRP A 42 -6.02 2.49 23.04
CA TRP A 42 -4.68 2.04 22.70
C TRP A 42 -3.65 3.15 22.90
N SER A 43 -3.88 4.33 22.34
CA SER A 43 -2.99 5.49 22.47
C SER A 43 -2.76 5.93 23.91
N LEU A 44 -3.79 5.87 24.77
CA LEU A 44 -3.65 6.16 26.20
C LEU A 44 -2.87 5.09 26.96
N SER A 45 -2.84 3.85 26.47
CA SER A 45 -2.22 2.73 27.17
C SER A 45 -0.75 2.50 26.87
N VAL A 46 -0.31 2.77 25.64
CA VAL A 46 1.06 2.47 25.15
C VAL A 46 1.74 3.65 24.47
N GLY A 47 1.14 4.84 24.53
CA GLY A 47 1.56 6.01 23.76
C GLY A 47 0.89 6.08 22.40
N TRP A 48 0.78 7.28 21.85
CA TRP A 48 0.00 7.53 20.63
C TRP A 48 0.61 6.87 19.39
N GLU A 49 1.93 6.81 19.29
CA GLU A 49 2.68 6.19 18.18
C GLU A 49 2.33 4.70 18.04
N PHE A 50 2.54 3.93 19.11
CA PHE A 50 2.23 2.49 19.13
C PHE A 50 0.72 2.24 19.18
N GLY A 51 -0.05 3.12 19.83
CA GLY A 51 -1.49 2.96 19.93
C GLY A 51 -2.21 3.08 18.60
N VAL A 52 -1.83 4.06 17.78
CA VAL A 52 -2.36 4.21 16.41
C VAL A 52 -1.93 3.04 15.53
N LEU A 53 -0.67 2.59 15.65
CA LEU A 53 -0.18 1.40 14.95
C LEU A 53 -1.03 0.17 15.27
N TYR A 54 -1.26 -0.12 16.55
CA TYR A 54 -2.06 -1.27 16.98
C TYR A 54 -3.51 -1.15 16.52
N ALA A 55 -4.12 0.02 16.64
CA ALA A 55 -5.50 0.23 16.22
C ALA A 55 -5.71 0.03 14.71
N LEU A 56 -4.75 0.42 13.87
CA LEU A 56 -4.81 0.25 12.42
C LEU A 56 -4.46 -1.16 11.97
N CYS A 57 -3.47 -1.79 12.60
CA CYS A 57 -2.95 -3.09 12.15
C CYS A 57 -3.71 -4.29 12.71
N LEU A 58 -4.17 -4.23 13.97
CA LEU A 58 -4.84 -5.36 14.62
C LEU A 58 -6.09 -5.84 13.89
N PRO A 59 -6.98 -4.98 13.35
CA PRO A 59 -8.11 -5.44 12.55
C PRO A 59 -7.70 -6.29 11.35
N GLY A 60 -6.66 -5.89 10.62
CA GLY A 60 -6.16 -6.64 9.46
C GLY A 60 -5.57 -8.01 9.83
N LEU A 61 -5.05 -8.17 11.05
CA LEU A 61 -4.51 -9.42 11.56
C LEU A 61 -5.59 -10.32 12.20
N LEU A 62 -6.56 -9.73 12.89
CA LEU A 62 -7.54 -10.47 13.71
C LEU A 62 -8.87 -10.74 12.99
N VAL A 63 -9.07 -10.22 11.78
CA VAL A 63 -10.29 -10.47 11.00
C VAL A 63 -10.36 -11.90 10.44
N TRP A 64 -9.22 -12.56 10.21
CA TRP A 64 -9.15 -13.84 9.51
C TRP A 64 -9.95 -14.98 10.16
N PRO A 65 -9.96 -15.18 11.50
CA PRO A 65 -10.83 -16.17 12.13
C PRO A 65 -12.31 -15.95 11.80
N PHE A 66 -12.79 -14.70 11.78
CA PHE A 66 -14.17 -14.37 11.44
C PHE A 66 -14.50 -14.73 9.98
N ILE A 67 -13.56 -14.46 9.05
CA ILE A 67 -13.71 -14.82 7.63
C ILE A 67 -13.66 -16.34 7.45
N ALA A 68 -12.75 -17.03 8.13
CA ALA A 68 -12.60 -18.48 8.06
C ALA A 68 -13.84 -19.23 8.57
N MET A 69 -14.53 -18.70 9.59
CA MET A 69 -15.82 -19.23 10.06
C MET A 69 -16.96 -19.08 9.03
N ASN A 70 -16.78 -18.26 7.99
CA ASN A 70 -17.75 -17.99 6.96
C ASN A 70 -17.33 -18.52 5.59
N GLN A 71 -16.62 -19.66 5.56
CA GLN A 71 -16.41 -20.41 4.33
C GLN A 71 -17.75 -20.95 3.83
N SER A 72 -18.48 -20.12 3.09
CA SER A 72 -19.63 -20.58 2.33
C SER A 72 -19.11 -21.50 1.23
N HIS A 73 -19.46 -22.78 1.30
CA HIS A 73 -19.31 -23.69 0.18
C HIS A 73 -20.18 -23.18 -0.97
N MET A 74 -19.57 -22.36 -1.84
CA MET A 74 -20.21 -22.01 -3.10
C MET A 74 -20.37 -23.30 -3.90
N ALA A 75 -21.52 -23.46 -4.56
CA ALA A 75 -21.71 -24.56 -5.50
C ALA A 75 -20.57 -24.56 -6.51
N VAL A 76 -20.02 -25.74 -6.80
CA VAL A 76 -18.92 -25.89 -7.76
C VAL A 76 -19.34 -25.22 -9.08
N PRO A 77 -18.56 -24.24 -9.59
CA PRO A 77 -18.90 -23.55 -10.82
C PRO A 77 -19.09 -24.56 -11.95
N LEU A 78 -20.25 -24.53 -12.62
CA LEU A 78 -20.56 -25.44 -13.73
C LEU A 78 -19.62 -25.25 -14.93
N GLN A 79 -19.01 -24.07 -15.06
CA GLN A 79 -17.93 -23.81 -15.98
C GLN A 79 -16.60 -23.85 -15.23
N ILE A 80 -15.88 -24.96 -15.41
CA ILE A 80 -14.46 -25.04 -15.06
C ILE A 80 -13.71 -24.36 -16.20
N PRO A 81 -13.14 -23.14 -16.01
CA PRO A 81 -12.35 -22.50 -17.05
C PRO A 81 -11.17 -23.42 -17.38
N GLN A 82 -11.01 -23.77 -18.65
CA GLN A 82 -9.87 -24.59 -19.05
C GLN A 82 -8.56 -23.81 -18.81
N PRO A 83 -7.52 -24.47 -18.31
CA PRO A 83 -6.22 -23.83 -18.10
C PRO A 83 -5.72 -23.30 -19.44
N ARG A 84 -5.48 -21.99 -19.51
CA ARG A 84 -4.90 -21.36 -20.69
C ARG A 84 -3.53 -21.98 -20.94
N LYS A 85 -3.31 -22.52 -22.14
CA LYS A 85 -1.99 -23.04 -22.52
C LYS A 85 -0.96 -21.93 -22.38
N LEU A 86 0.20 -22.24 -21.78
CA LEU A 86 1.31 -21.30 -21.69
C LEU A 86 1.81 -21.04 -23.11
N ASP A 87 1.63 -19.81 -23.60
CA ASP A 87 2.09 -19.35 -24.90
C ASP A 87 3.41 -18.57 -24.71
N PHE A 88 4.51 -19.18 -25.14
CA PHE A 88 5.84 -18.60 -25.09
C PHE A 88 6.22 -17.97 -26.43
N SER A 89 5.36 -17.08 -26.94
CA SER A 89 5.71 -16.27 -28.10
C SER A 89 6.99 -15.45 -27.79
N PRO A 90 8.03 -15.51 -28.64
CA PRO A 90 9.28 -14.79 -28.39
C PRO A 90 9.07 -13.27 -28.38
N ARG A 91 8.11 -12.79 -29.19
CA ARG A 91 7.77 -11.37 -29.28
C ARG A 91 7.16 -10.85 -27.97
N THR A 92 6.22 -11.59 -27.37
CA THR A 92 5.61 -11.19 -26.10
C THR A 92 6.61 -11.32 -24.96
N SER A 93 7.42 -12.36 -24.95
CA SER A 93 8.50 -12.55 -23.98
C SER A 93 9.49 -11.38 -23.98
N ILE A 94 9.95 -10.93 -25.16
CA ILE A 94 10.84 -9.76 -25.29
C ILE A 94 10.14 -8.50 -24.78
N GLN A 95 8.86 -8.31 -25.11
CA GLN A 95 8.10 -7.15 -24.66
C GLN A 95 7.96 -7.13 -23.13
N HIS A 96 7.70 -8.28 -22.49
CA HIS A 96 7.65 -8.40 -21.04
C HIS A 96 9.01 -8.15 -20.39
N ALA A 97 10.10 -8.67 -20.99
CA ALA A 97 11.47 -8.38 -20.53
C ALA A 97 11.78 -6.88 -20.60
N LEU A 98 11.34 -6.19 -21.66
CA LEU A 98 11.51 -4.75 -21.78
C LEU A 98 10.71 -3.98 -20.71
N HIS A 99 9.46 -4.38 -20.45
CA HIS A 99 8.67 -3.80 -19.37
C HIS A 99 9.32 -4.03 -18.00
N TYR A 100 9.89 -5.22 -17.77
CA TYR A 100 10.64 -5.55 -16.56
C TYR A 100 11.83 -4.61 -16.35
N ILE A 101 12.64 -4.38 -17.39
CA ILE A 101 13.78 -3.46 -17.35
C ILE A 101 13.33 -2.04 -16.99
N VAL A 102 12.26 -1.54 -17.63
CA VAL A 102 11.75 -0.19 -17.34
C VAL A 102 11.25 -0.10 -15.90
N VAL A 103 10.50 -1.09 -15.43
CA VAL A 103 9.89 -1.08 -14.09
C VAL A 103 10.94 -1.18 -12.98
N LEU A 104 11.88 -2.11 -13.11
CA LEU A 104 12.82 -2.41 -12.03
C LEU A 104 14.10 -1.59 -12.07
N LEU A 105 14.55 -1.15 -13.25
CA LEU A 105 15.74 -0.29 -13.32
C LEU A 105 15.33 1.16 -13.39
N LEU A 106 14.63 1.57 -14.45
CA LEU A 106 14.39 2.98 -14.72
C LEU A 106 13.48 3.62 -13.66
N LEU A 107 12.32 3.03 -13.39
CA LEU A 107 11.37 3.60 -12.44
C LEU A 107 11.86 3.48 -10.99
N LEU A 108 12.65 2.46 -10.67
CA LEU A 108 13.28 2.32 -9.35
C LEU A 108 14.31 3.42 -9.12
N VAL A 109 15.21 3.64 -10.09
CA VAL A 109 16.22 4.70 -10.03
C VAL A 109 15.54 6.06 -9.94
N PHE A 110 14.53 6.33 -10.78
CA PHE A 110 13.73 7.55 -10.68
C PHE A 110 13.17 7.72 -9.27
N SER A 111 12.56 6.67 -8.71
CA SER A 111 11.94 6.74 -7.40
C SER A 111 12.93 7.12 -6.30
N VAL A 112 14.10 6.48 -6.26
CA VAL A 112 15.14 6.76 -5.28
C VAL A 112 15.60 8.22 -5.39
N VAL A 113 15.95 8.66 -6.60
CA VAL A 113 16.46 10.03 -6.82
C VAL A 113 15.38 11.07 -6.52
N ALA A 114 14.14 10.83 -6.93
CA ALA A 114 13.01 11.73 -6.67
C ALA A 114 12.71 11.81 -5.17
N SER A 115 12.69 10.68 -4.45
CA SER A 115 12.52 10.67 -2.99
C SER A 115 13.63 11.44 -2.28
N LEU A 116 14.88 11.22 -2.66
CA LEU A 116 16.01 11.97 -2.11
C LEU A 116 15.88 13.47 -2.37
N ALA A 117 15.53 13.86 -3.61
CA ALA A 117 15.34 15.26 -3.96
C ALA A 117 14.21 15.92 -3.15
N ILE A 118 13.09 15.22 -2.96
CA ILE A 118 11.98 15.69 -2.13
C ILE A 118 12.42 15.82 -0.67
N CYS A 119 13.11 14.82 -0.13
CA CYS A 119 13.57 14.82 1.26
C CYS A 119 14.63 15.88 1.53
N ALA A 120 15.53 16.17 0.57
CA ALA A 120 16.53 17.22 0.69
C ALA A 120 15.92 18.63 0.78
N LEU A 121 14.75 18.84 0.18
CA LEU A 121 14.01 20.10 0.25
C LEU A 121 13.25 20.28 1.58
N LEU A 122 13.15 19.24 2.41
CA LEU A 122 12.48 19.30 3.70
C LEU A 122 13.46 19.73 4.83
N PRO A 123 13.04 20.61 5.74
CA PRO A 123 13.86 21.08 6.86
C PRO A 123 13.90 20.03 7.99
N MET A 124 14.56 18.91 7.73
CA MET A 124 14.76 17.82 8.69
C MET A 124 16.25 17.48 8.80
N ASP A 125 16.66 16.95 9.95
CA ASP A 125 17.99 16.37 10.09
C ASP A 125 18.17 15.16 9.16
N ILE A 126 19.42 14.85 8.82
CA ILE A 126 19.81 13.79 7.87
C ILE A 126 19.13 12.45 8.22
N THR A 127 19.08 12.10 9.50
CA THR A 127 18.42 10.86 9.97
C THR A 127 16.92 10.85 9.64
N GLY A 128 16.23 11.98 9.85
CA GLY A 128 14.82 12.13 9.52
C GLY A 128 14.57 12.12 8.01
N GLN A 129 15.46 12.72 7.22
CA GLN A 129 15.41 12.68 5.76
C GLN A 129 15.57 11.26 5.22
N LEU A 130 16.53 10.48 5.74
CA LEU A 130 16.73 9.10 5.31
C LEU A 130 15.55 8.19 5.69
N ALA A 131 15.04 8.31 6.93
CA ALA A 131 13.86 7.57 7.36
C ALA A 131 12.64 7.87 6.49
N THR A 132 12.41 9.15 6.18
CA THR A 132 11.32 9.58 5.31
C THR A 132 11.51 9.09 3.87
N CYS A 133 12.74 9.12 3.37
CA CYS A 133 13.07 8.61 2.03
C CYS A 133 12.80 7.11 1.91
N MET A 134 13.10 6.32 2.95
CA MET A 134 12.79 4.88 2.98
C MET A 134 11.29 4.60 2.88
N VAL A 135 10.44 5.46 3.47
CA VAL A 135 8.98 5.32 3.43
C VAL A 135 8.40 5.81 2.09
N ILE A 136 8.87 6.95 1.59
CA ILE A 136 8.31 7.57 0.37
C ILE A 136 8.74 6.85 -0.90
N SER A 137 9.97 6.30 -0.95
CA SER A 137 10.49 5.62 -2.14
C SER A 137 9.60 4.49 -2.69
N PRO A 138 9.16 3.49 -1.90
CA PRO A 138 8.28 2.44 -2.44
C PRO A 138 6.92 3.00 -2.93
N ILE A 139 6.44 4.10 -2.34
CA ILE A 139 5.18 4.75 -2.75
C ILE A 139 5.34 5.41 -4.12
N ILE A 140 6.40 6.21 -4.31
CA ILE A 140 6.69 6.85 -5.60
C ILE A 140 6.90 5.80 -6.68
N TRP A 141 7.66 4.74 -6.37
CA TRP A 141 7.88 3.63 -7.29
C TRP A 141 6.57 2.95 -7.69
N GLY A 142 5.73 2.57 -6.72
CA GLY A 142 4.44 1.92 -6.98
C GLY A 142 3.52 2.77 -7.85
N LEU A 143 3.43 4.07 -7.58
CA LEU A 143 2.65 5.02 -8.39
C LEU A 143 3.21 5.15 -9.80
N ALA A 144 4.54 5.22 -9.94
CA ALA A 144 5.19 5.33 -11.24
C ALA A 144 4.99 4.07 -12.10
N VAL A 145 5.09 2.89 -11.49
CA VAL A 145 4.83 1.61 -12.14
C VAL A 145 3.37 1.52 -12.58
N TYR A 146 2.42 1.88 -11.72
CA TYR A 146 1.00 1.90 -12.07
C TYR A 146 0.74 2.81 -13.28
N HIS A 147 1.23 4.05 -13.25
CA HIS A 147 1.07 4.99 -14.36
C HIS A 147 1.71 4.48 -15.66
N TYR A 148 2.93 3.95 -15.59
CA TYR A 148 3.61 3.37 -16.74
C TYR A 148 2.85 2.18 -17.32
N LEU A 149 2.30 1.30 -16.50
CA LEU A 149 1.54 0.13 -16.96
C LEU A 149 0.16 0.51 -17.51
N ALA A 150 -0.50 1.51 -16.93
CA ALA A 150 -1.84 1.96 -17.34
C ALA A 150 -1.85 2.77 -18.66
N THR A 151 -0.79 3.51 -18.97
CA THR A 151 -0.76 4.37 -20.17
C THR A 151 -0.57 3.60 -21.48
N SER A 152 -1.18 4.06 -22.56
CA SER A 152 -0.94 3.49 -23.91
C SER A 152 0.35 4.02 -24.55
N LYS A 153 0.77 5.24 -24.22
CA LYS A 153 1.90 5.94 -24.85
C LYS A 153 3.21 5.71 -24.08
N LYS A 154 3.68 4.46 -24.02
CA LYS A 154 4.84 4.03 -23.20
C LYS A 154 6.09 4.88 -23.41
N ILE A 155 6.45 5.18 -24.67
CA ILE A 155 7.66 5.94 -25.00
C ILE A 155 7.62 7.36 -24.42
N LYS A 156 6.46 8.04 -24.51
CA LYS A 156 6.30 9.38 -23.96
C LYS A 156 6.39 9.37 -22.44
N THR A 157 5.82 8.35 -21.79
CA THR A 157 5.90 8.18 -20.34
C THR A 157 7.32 7.92 -19.87
N VAL A 158 8.07 7.05 -20.56
CA VAL A 158 9.49 6.82 -20.26
C VAL A 158 10.29 8.12 -20.42
N GLY A 159 10.07 8.87 -21.51
CA GLY A 159 10.70 10.18 -21.70
C GLY A 159 10.39 11.16 -20.58
N GLY A 160 9.13 11.21 -20.12
CA GLY A 160 8.73 12.04 -18.99
C GLY A 160 9.44 11.67 -17.69
N TYR A 161 9.57 10.37 -17.39
CA TYR A 161 10.32 9.91 -16.22
C TYR A 161 11.82 10.20 -16.32
N LEU A 162 12.44 10.07 -17.50
CA LEU A 162 13.84 10.44 -17.70
C LEU A 162 14.08 11.94 -17.44
N VAL A 163 13.18 12.80 -17.94
CA VAL A 163 13.24 14.25 -17.65
C VAL A 163 13.05 14.52 -16.17
N ALA A 164 12.07 13.87 -15.53
CA ALA A 164 11.84 14.02 -14.09
C ALA A 164 13.05 13.55 -13.27
N THR A 165 13.68 12.44 -13.62
CA THR A 165 14.94 11.98 -13.01
C THR A 165 16.04 13.03 -13.16
N ALA A 166 16.23 13.58 -14.36
CA ALA A 166 17.24 14.61 -14.61
C ALA A 166 17.00 15.86 -13.75
N VAL A 167 15.75 16.30 -13.62
CA VAL A 167 15.37 17.41 -12.73
C VAL A 167 15.66 17.08 -11.28
N SER A 168 15.31 15.88 -10.81
CA SER A 168 15.61 15.45 -9.43
C SER A 168 17.11 15.40 -9.16
N VAL A 169 17.92 14.93 -10.10
CA VAL A 169 19.39 14.98 -10.00
C VAL A 169 19.88 16.43 -9.93
N ALA A 170 19.36 17.31 -10.77
CA ALA A 170 19.75 18.72 -10.78
C ALA A 170 19.44 19.42 -9.44
N ILE A 171 18.30 19.10 -8.83
CA ILE A 171 17.93 19.59 -7.49
C ILE A 171 18.96 19.12 -6.46
N LEU A 172 19.31 17.83 -6.46
CA LEU A 172 20.28 17.27 -5.52
C LEU A 172 21.68 17.88 -5.68
N MET A 173 22.10 18.17 -6.92
CA MET A 173 23.40 18.81 -7.19
C MET A 173 23.43 20.29 -6.79
N ALA A 174 22.28 20.95 -6.73
CA ALA A 174 22.17 22.36 -6.33
C ALA A 174 22.07 22.56 -4.82
N MET A 175 21.79 21.50 -4.05
CA MET A 175 21.74 21.55 -2.60
C MET A 175 23.17 21.50 -2.02
N PRO A 176 23.54 22.41 -1.10
CA PRO A 176 24.78 22.27 -0.35
C PRO A 176 24.67 21.03 0.56
N ILE A 177 25.62 20.11 0.41
CA ILE A 177 25.76 18.90 1.25
C ILE A 177 26.25 19.31 2.63
#